data_AF-H2MI00-F1
#
_entry.id   AF-H2MI00-F1
#
_cell.length_a   1.000
_cell.length_b   1.000
_cell.length_c   1.000
_cell.angle_alpha   90.00
_cell.angle_beta   90.00
_cell.angle_gamma   90.00
#
_symmetry.space_group_name_H-M   'P 1'
#
loop_
_entity.id
_entity.type
_entity.pdbx_description
1 polymer ?
#
loop_
_entity_poly.entity_id
_entity_poly.type
_entity_poly.pdbx_seq_one_letter_code
_entity_poly.pdbx_strand_id
1 'polypeptide(L)'
;MDSDLNFNSHIKSVTSAAFYHLKNIAKIKNLVSKPNLEILIHAFVSSRLDYCNGLLTGLSKRAVKQLQYIQNAAARVLTRTRKYDHISPVLRSLHWLPVPQRIDFKAALLFEYLSLLPPLPGEDSALKWGGKKFEELPIVHIKATYNNTHIQLTDSEGQSLVRTSCGTEGFKNIKKSTPIAAQTAGISAAAKATGKGVTFVRVVVKGIGPGRQSAIKGLAMGGLEVVSITDNTPVPHNGCRPRKARRM
;
A
#
# COMPACT_ATOMS: atom_id res chain seq x y z
N MET A 1 -10.62 -0.15 28.39
CA MET A 1 -11.06 0.17 27.02
C MET A 1 -12.55 0.46 27.07
N ASP A 2 -13.06 1.32 26.19
CA ASP A 2 -14.50 1.66 26.15
C ASP A 2 -15.31 0.41 25.79
N SER A 3 -16.26 0.01 26.63
CA SER A 3 -16.98 -1.27 26.53
C SER A 3 -17.75 -1.42 25.21
N ASP A 4 -18.22 -0.28 24.68
CA ASP A 4 -19.09 -0.23 23.50
C ASP A 4 -18.39 0.36 22.26
N LEU A 5 -17.06 0.59 22.32
CA LEU A 5 -16.27 1.24 21.24
C LEU A 5 -16.93 2.53 20.69
N ASN A 6 -17.67 3.26 21.53
CA ASN A 6 -18.44 4.41 21.10
C ASN A 6 -17.58 5.70 20.98
N PHE A 7 -16.39 5.70 21.59
CA PHE A 7 -15.38 6.76 21.56
C PHE A 7 -15.89 8.15 21.96
N ASN A 8 -17.05 8.26 22.61
CA ASN A 8 -17.70 9.55 22.87
C ASN A 8 -16.89 10.43 23.84
N SER A 9 -16.27 9.81 24.86
CA SER A 9 -15.40 10.50 25.81
C SER A 9 -14.14 11.08 25.13
N HIS A 10 -13.54 10.28 24.26
CA HIS A 10 -12.39 10.67 23.46
C HIS A 10 -12.74 11.82 22.50
N ILE A 11 -13.85 11.71 21.76
CA ILE A 11 -14.29 12.75 20.82
C ILE A 11 -14.58 14.05 21.55
N LYS A 12 -15.20 14.02 22.74
CA LYS A 12 -15.39 15.23 23.55
C LYS A 12 -14.07 15.89 23.95
N SER A 13 -13.09 15.09 24.39
CA SER A 13 -11.75 15.58 24.76
C SER A 13 -10.99 16.17 23.57
N VAL A 14 -11.01 15.48 22.42
CA VAL A 14 -10.39 15.98 21.18
C VAL A 14 -11.08 17.26 20.71
N THR A 15 -12.41 17.31 20.77
CA THR A 15 -13.19 18.48 20.34
C THR A 15 -12.91 19.69 21.21
N SER A 16 -12.86 19.54 22.54
CA SER A 16 -12.56 20.64 23.46
C SER A 16 -11.14 21.18 23.26
N ALA A 17 -10.15 20.29 23.15
CA ALA A 17 -8.76 20.66 22.87
C ALA A 17 -8.61 21.33 21.51
N ALA A 18 -9.28 20.81 20.48
CA ALA A 18 -9.24 21.36 19.12
C ALA A 18 -9.82 22.79 19.07
N PHE A 19 -10.96 23.03 19.71
CA PHE A 19 -11.51 24.39 19.80
C PHE A 19 -10.64 25.34 20.62
N TYR A 20 -9.98 24.86 21.68
CA TYR A 20 -9.01 25.66 22.43
C TYR A 20 -7.86 26.15 21.54
N HIS A 21 -7.23 25.24 20.80
CA HIS A 21 -6.15 25.60 19.87
C HIS A 21 -6.66 26.51 18.75
N LEU A 22 -7.83 26.23 18.18
CA LEU A 22 -8.39 27.06 17.13
C LEU A 22 -8.70 28.49 17.59
N LYS A 23 -9.16 28.66 18.84
CA LYS A 23 -9.32 29.99 19.44
C LYS A 23 -7.99 30.73 19.55
N ASN A 24 -6.91 30.04 19.93
CA ASN A 24 -5.58 30.65 20.00
C ASN A 24 -5.07 31.07 18.62
N ILE A 25 -5.25 30.21 17.61
CA ILE A 25 -4.92 30.53 16.21
C ILE A 25 -5.73 31.73 15.72
N ALA A 26 -7.03 31.79 16.05
CA ALA A 26 -7.91 32.88 15.66
C ALA A 26 -7.51 34.24 16.26
N LYS A 27 -6.84 34.27 17.43
CA LYS A 27 -6.31 35.49 18.03
C LYS A 27 -5.10 36.04 17.25
N ILE A 28 -4.21 35.15 16.80
CA ILE A 28 -2.98 35.53 16.10
C ILE A 28 -3.15 35.65 14.58
N LYS A 29 -4.30 35.25 14.01
CA LYS A 29 -4.53 35.18 12.55
C LYS A 29 -4.36 36.51 11.79
N ASN A 30 -4.46 37.65 12.48
CA ASN A 30 -4.28 38.97 11.89
C ASN A 30 -2.81 39.40 11.86
N LEU A 31 -1.97 38.74 12.67
CA LEU A 31 -0.52 38.98 12.78
C LEU A 31 0.28 38.08 11.83
N VAL A 32 -0.28 36.93 11.44
CA VAL A 32 0.39 35.93 10.61
C VAL A 32 0.03 36.11 9.13
N SER A 33 1.00 35.92 8.24
CA SER A 33 0.78 35.94 6.79
C SER A 33 -0.13 34.78 6.34
N LYS A 34 -0.90 34.98 5.26
CA LYS A 34 -1.82 33.97 4.72
C LYS A 34 -1.19 32.57 4.48
N PRO A 35 0.00 32.43 3.85
CA PRO A 35 0.57 31.11 3.60
C PRO A 35 1.00 30.40 4.89
N ASN A 36 1.53 31.13 5.87
CA ASN A 36 1.93 30.55 7.15
C ASN A 36 0.70 30.10 7.97
N LEU A 37 -0.39 30.87 7.90
CA LEU A 37 -1.66 30.49 8.52
C LEU A 37 -2.24 29.23 7.88
N GLU A 38 -2.11 29.08 6.56
CA GLU A 38 -2.54 27.88 5.83
C GLU A 38 -1.77 26.64 6.30
N ILE A 39 -0.43 26.70 6.34
CA ILE A 39 0.42 25.60 6.85
C ILE A 39 0.02 25.22 8.28
N LEU A 40 -0.18 26.21 9.15
CA LEU A 40 -0.52 26.00 10.55
C LEU A 40 -1.89 25.31 10.69
N ILE A 41 -2.87 25.73 9.88
CA ILE A 41 -4.21 25.15 9.89
C ILE A 41 -4.20 23.73 9.29
N HIS A 42 -3.44 23.47 8.23
CA HIS A 42 -3.27 22.11 7.70
C HIS A 42 -2.60 21.19 8.72
N ALA A 43 -1.54 21.66 9.41
CA ALA A 43 -0.89 20.89 10.47
C ALA A 43 -1.86 20.60 11.65
N PHE A 44 -2.71 21.56 12.01
CA PHE A 44 -3.76 21.37 13.01
C PHE A 44 -4.79 20.32 12.58
N VAL A 45 -5.30 20.39 11.35
CA VAL A 45 -6.27 19.42 10.82
C VAL A 45 -5.65 18.03 10.74
N SER A 46 -4.42 17.92 10.22
CA SER A 46 -3.67 16.66 10.14
C SER A 46 -3.49 15.99 11.51
N SER A 47 -3.11 16.76 12.53
CA SER A 47 -2.81 16.22 13.86
C SER A 47 -4.05 15.93 14.73
N ARG A 48 -5.11 16.74 14.62
CA ARG A 48 -6.28 16.64 15.52
C ARG A 48 -7.50 15.99 14.90
N LEU A 49 -7.66 16.03 13.57
CA LEU A 49 -8.82 15.46 12.88
C LEU A 49 -8.47 14.27 12.01
N ASP A 50 -7.25 14.22 11.50
CA ASP A 50 -6.81 13.23 10.51
C ASP A 50 -5.90 12.14 11.08
N TYR A 51 -5.44 12.29 12.32
CA TYR A 51 -4.69 11.26 13.02
C TYR A 51 -5.62 10.11 13.44
N CYS A 52 -5.37 8.91 12.93
CA CYS A 52 -6.10 7.67 13.26
C CYS A 52 -7.63 7.72 13.07
N ASN A 53 -8.14 8.64 12.24
CA ASN A 53 -9.58 8.80 12.01
C ASN A 53 -10.25 7.63 11.28
N GLY A 54 -9.48 6.70 10.69
CA GLY A 54 -10.00 5.42 10.19
C GLY A 54 -10.66 4.56 11.28
N LEU A 55 -10.28 4.74 12.55
CA LEU A 55 -10.92 4.08 13.70
C LEU A 55 -12.30 4.62 14.03
N LEU A 56 -12.67 5.77 13.45
CA LEU A 56 -13.98 6.43 13.66
C LEU A 56 -15.04 5.95 12.66
N THR A 57 -14.72 4.93 11.86
CA THR A 57 -15.65 4.27 10.95
C THR A 57 -16.79 3.62 11.73
N GLY A 58 -18.02 3.71 11.22
CA GLY A 58 -19.19 3.12 11.87
C GLY A 58 -19.73 3.90 13.08
N LEU A 59 -19.12 5.03 13.47
CA LEU A 59 -19.65 5.88 14.54
C LEU A 59 -20.96 6.58 14.18
N SER A 60 -21.72 6.96 15.21
CA SER A 60 -22.97 7.70 15.03
C SER A 60 -22.76 9.01 14.27
N LYS A 61 -23.72 9.38 13.40
CA LYS A 61 -23.71 10.65 12.65
C LYS A 61 -23.54 11.88 13.55
N ARG A 62 -23.94 11.80 14.83
CA ARG A 62 -23.79 12.89 15.82
C ARG A 62 -22.33 13.14 16.19
N ALA A 63 -21.58 12.07 16.45
CA ALA A 63 -20.16 12.12 16.77
C ALA A 63 -19.34 12.70 15.60
N VAL A 64 -19.59 12.23 14.38
CA VAL A 64 -18.91 12.74 13.18
C VAL A 64 -19.23 14.22 12.92
N LYS A 65 -20.46 14.66 13.21
CA LYS A 65 -20.87 16.06 13.09
C LYS A 65 -20.08 16.99 14.02
N GLN A 66 -19.68 16.54 15.21
CA GLN A 66 -18.84 17.34 16.11
C GLN A 66 -17.47 17.62 15.50
N LEU A 67 -16.85 16.61 14.89
CA LEU A 67 -15.58 16.77 14.18
C LEU A 67 -15.72 17.65 12.94
N GLN A 68 -16.84 17.54 12.21
CA GLN A 68 -17.15 18.43 11.09
C GLN A 68 -17.22 19.90 11.53
N TYR A 69 -17.77 20.19 12.72
CA TYR A 69 -17.80 21.56 13.23
C TYR A 69 -16.40 22.14 13.45
N ILE A 70 -15.44 21.33 13.90
CA ILE A 70 -14.04 21.75 14.07
C ILE A 70 -13.43 22.09 12.70
N GLN A 71 -13.60 21.23 11.71
CA GLN A 71 -13.10 21.47 10.35
C GLN A 71 -13.71 22.74 9.75
N ASN A 72 -15.04 22.92 9.91
CA ASN A 72 -15.75 24.10 9.44
C ASN A 72 -15.21 25.37 10.10
N ALA A 73 -14.98 25.33 11.41
CA ALA A 73 -14.41 26.47 12.13
C ALA A 73 -12.98 26.77 11.67
N ALA A 74 -12.15 25.75 11.43
CA ALA A 74 -10.80 25.91 10.89
C ALA A 74 -10.80 26.56 9.50
N ALA A 75 -11.66 26.08 8.59
CA ALA A 75 -11.84 26.67 7.27
C ALA A 75 -12.24 28.15 7.36
N ARG A 76 -13.17 28.49 8.27
CA ARG A 76 -13.60 29.89 8.48
C ARG A 76 -12.49 30.77 9.04
N VAL A 77 -11.61 30.24 9.92
CA VAL A 77 -10.47 31.00 10.44
C VAL A 77 -9.48 31.32 9.31
N LEU A 78 -9.25 30.38 8.39
CA LEU A 78 -8.38 30.55 7.24
C LEU A 78 -8.93 31.57 6.23
N THR A 79 -10.17 31.39 5.78
CA THR A 79 -10.79 32.23 4.73
C THR A 79 -11.41 33.52 5.26
N ARG A 80 -11.46 33.70 6.59
CA ARG A 80 -12.06 34.85 7.28
C ARG A 80 -13.55 35.07 6.94
N THR A 81 -14.25 34.01 6.55
CA THR A 81 -15.69 34.02 6.28
C THR A 81 -16.50 34.25 7.55
N ARG A 82 -17.69 34.84 7.43
CA ARG A 82 -18.56 35.13 8.58
C ARG A 82 -19.11 33.82 9.14
N LYS A 83 -19.60 33.85 10.38
CA LYS A 83 -20.08 32.65 11.09
C LYS A 83 -21.28 31.98 10.40
N TYR A 84 -22.16 32.79 9.79
CA TYR A 84 -23.43 32.34 9.22
C TYR A 84 -23.36 32.00 7.73
N ASP A 85 -22.25 32.33 7.06
CA ASP A 85 -22.09 32.05 5.63
C ASP A 85 -22.10 30.53 5.38
N HIS A 86 -22.63 30.09 4.24
CA HIS A 86 -22.67 28.68 3.91
C HIS A 86 -21.25 28.11 3.77
N ILE A 87 -20.98 26.94 4.39
CA ILE A 87 -19.61 26.41 4.50
C ILE A 87 -19.17 25.59 3.28
N SER A 88 -20.09 24.97 2.55
CA SER A 88 -19.75 24.13 1.38
C SER A 88 -18.94 24.85 0.28
N PRO A 89 -19.23 26.11 -0.11
CA PRO A 89 -18.39 26.82 -1.09
C PRO A 89 -16.96 27.07 -0.57
N VAL A 90 -16.80 27.30 0.74
CA VAL A 90 -15.50 27.53 1.40
C VAL A 90 -14.65 26.26 1.37
N LEU A 91 -15.25 25.11 1.70
CA LEU A 91 -14.56 23.83 1.63
C LEU A 91 -14.15 23.49 0.19
N ARG A 92 -15.01 23.80 -0.79
CA ARG A 92 -14.70 23.62 -2.21
C ARG A 92 -13.53 24.50 -2.66
N SER A 93 -13.50 25.78 -2.28
CA SER A 93 -12.38 26.67 -2.62
C SER A 93 -11.04 26.23 -2.03
N LEU A 94 -11.08 25.56 -0.87
CA LEU A 94 -9.90 25.01 -0.21
C LEU A 94 -9.56 23.58 -0.67
N HIS A 95 -10.37 22.97 -1.55
CA HIS A 95 -10.28 21.55 -1.93
C HIS A 95 -10.33 20.60 -0.72
N TRP A 96 -11.08 20.96 0.32
CA TRP A 96 -11.22 20.15 1.53
C TRP A 96 -12.44 19.24 1.48
N LEU A 97 -12.20 17.93 1.59
CA LEU A 97 -13.28 16.95 1.80
C LEU A 97 -13.88 17.10 3.21
N PRO A 98 -15.21 17.07 3.37
CA PRO A 98 -15.90 16.84 4.65
C PRO A 98 -15.33 15.67 5.46
N VAL A 99 -15.33 15.79 6.79
CA VAL A 99 -14.82 14.78 7.73
C VAL A 99 -15.41 13.38 7.50
N PRO A 100 -16.74 13.18 7.29
CA PRO A 100 -17.27 11.83 7.01
C PRO A 100 -16.57 11.17 5.81
N GLN A 101 -16.43 11.92 4.72
CA GLN A 101 -15.81 11.43 3.49
C GLN A 101 -14.30 11.17 3.66
N ARG A 102 -13.62 11.94 4.52
CA ARG A 102 -12.21 11.68 4.87
C ARG A 102 -12.05 10.37 5.64
N ILE A 103 -12.94 10.10 6.58
CA ILE A 103 -12.95 8.85 7.36
C ILE A 103 -13.17 7.68 6.41
N ASP A 104 -14.19 7.75 5.55
CA ASP A 104 -14.49 6.70 4.58
C ASP A 104 -13.34 6.46 3.60
N PHE A 105 -12.75 7.54 3.07
CA PHE A 105 -11.60 7.44 2.16
C PHE A 105 -10.39 6.77 2.82
N LYS A 106 -10.08 7.14 4.07
CA LYS A 106 -8.97 6.52 4.81
C LYS A 106 -9.25 5.10 5.22
N ALA A 107 -10.50 4.78 5.54
CA ALA A 107 -10.93 3.42 5.83
C ALA A 107 -10.78 2.52 4.60
N ALA A 108 -11.22 3.01 3.43
CA ALA A 108 -11.04 2.31 2.16
C ALA A 108 -9.55 2.12 1.84
N LEU A 109 -8.73 3.17 2.00
CA LEU A 109 -7.27 3.04 1.84
C LEU A 109 -6.64 2.04 2.79
N LEU A 110 -7.07 2.03 4.07
CA LEU A 110 -6.53 1.11 5.07
C LEU A 110 -7.00 -0.33 4.81
N PHE A 111 -8.24 -0.53 4.39
CA PHE A 111 -8.77 -1.83 3.98
C PHE A 111 -8.06 -2.36 2.73
N GLU A 112 -7.85 -1.51 1.73
CA GLU A 112 -7.08 -1.85 0.53
C GLU A 112 -5.63 -2.19 0.90
N TYR A 113 -5.00 -1.41 1.79
CA TYR A 113 -3.67 -1.71 2.31
C TYR A 113 -3.60 -3.03 3.08
N LEU A 114 -4.60 -3.33 3.91
CA LEU A 114 -4.67 -4.58 4.66
C LEU A 114 -4.90 -5.79 3.73
N SER A 115 -5.66 -5.61 2.65
CA SER A 115 -5.86 -6.61 1.60
C SER A 115 -4.59 -6.90 0.79
N LEU A 116 -3.62 -5.99 0.80
CA LEU A 116 -2.31 -6.18 0.16
C LEU A 116 -1.33 -6.98 1.03
N LEU A 117 -1.62 -7.19 2.31
CA LEU A 117 -0.79 -8.00 3.19
C LEU A 117 -1.13 -9.49 3.05
N PRO A 118 -0.14 -10.39 3.07
CA PRO A 118 -0.41 -11.82 3.08
C PRO A 118 -1.11 -12.21 4.39
N PRO A 119 -2.00 -13.23 4.37
CA PRO A 119 -2.60 -13.74 5.59
C PRO A 119 -1.51 -14.26 6.55
N LEU A 120 -1.68 -13.99 7.85
CA LEU A 120 -0.74 -14.41 8.88
C LEU A 120 -0.73 -15.94 9.01
N PRO A 121 0.45 -16.57 9.21
CA PRO A 121 0.52 -18.00 9.42
C PRO A 121 -0.14 -18.38 10.75
N GLY A 122 -0.97 -19.43 10.73
CA GLY A 122 -1.69 -19.94 11.91
C GLY A 122 -3.04 -19.28 12.22
N GLU A 123 -3.44 -18.22 11.51
CA GLU A 123 -4.81 -17.72 11.54
C GLU A 123 -5.60 -18.28 10.33
N ASP A 124 -6.80 -18.80 10.57
CA ASP A 124 -7.65 -19.29 9.49
C ASP A 124 -8.17 -18.12 8.65
N SER A 125 -7.49 -17.86 7.52
CA SER A 125 -7.95 -16.90 6.52
C SER A 125 -9.12 -17.46 5.72
N ALA A 126 -10.15 -16.63 5.51
CA ALA A 126 -11.30 -16.97 4.68
C ALA A 126 -10.97 -17.03 3.17
N LEU A 127 -9.81 -16.49 2.77
CA LEU A 127 -9.36 -16.42 1.39
C LEU A 127 -8.84 -17.78 0.93
N LYS A 128 -9.45 -18.31 -0.14
CA LYS A 128 -9.04 -19.56 -0.79
C LYS A 128 -8.86 -19.33 -2.28
N TRP A 129 -7.84 -19.97 -2.85
CA TRP A 129 -7.53 -19.89 -4.28
C TRP A 129 -7.54 -21.30 -4.86
N GLY A 130 -8.48 -21.59 -5.76
CA GLY A 130 -8.68 -22.95 -6.28
C GLY A 130 -8.99 -23.97 -5.18
N GLY A 131 -9.65 -23.54 -4.09
CA GLY A 131 -9.96 -24.38 -2.93
C GLY A 131 -8.80 -24.56 -1.94
N LYS A 132 -7.58 -24.12 -2.26
CA LYS A 132 -6.38 -24.24 -1.42
C LYS A 132 -6.17 -23.02 -0.52
N LYS A 133 -5.56 -23.23 0.64
CA LYS A 133 -5.11 -22.14 1.53
C LYS A 133 -3.88 -21.44 0.94
N PHE A 134 -3.58 -20.22 1.41
CA PHE A 134 -2.41 -19.44 0.96
C PHE A 134 -1.08 -20.22 1.09
N GLU A 135 -0.92 -20.96 2.20
CA GLU A 135 0.31 -21.68 2.53
C GLU A 135 0.58 -22.87 1.60
N GLU A 136 -0.49 -23.48 1.07
CA GLU A 136 -0.47 -24.64 0.18
C GLU A 136 -0.22 -24.26 -1.27
N LEU A 137 -0.21 -22.97 -1.60
CA LEU A 137 0.01 -22.52 -2.97
C LEU A 137 1.48 -22.75 -3.40
N PRO A 138 1.71 -23.27 -4.61
CA PRO A 138 3.07 -23.45 -5.13
C PRO A 138 3.78 -22.11 -5.31
N ILE A 139 5.11 -22.16 -5.24
CA ILE A 139 5.97 -20.98 -5.21
C ILE A 139 6.77 -20.88 -6.50
N VAL A 140 6.74 -19.72 -7.16
CA VAL A 140 7.59 -19.40 -8.30
C VAL A 140 8.74 -18.52 -7.84
N HIS A 141 9.94 -19.10 -7.80
CA HIS A 141 11.18 -18.39 -7.52
C HIS A 141 11.74 -17.76 -8.79
N ILE A 142 11.80 -16.43 -8.81
CA ILE A 142 12.38 -15.64 -9.90
C ILE A 142 13.72 -15.06 -9.43
N LYS A 143 14.83 -15.53 -9.99
CA LYS A 143 16.16 -14.94 -9.76
C LYS A 143 16.50 -14.00 -10.92
N ALA A 144 16.27 -12.72 -10.71
CA ALA A 144 16.56 -11.65 -11.66
C ALA A 144 17.98 -11.12 -11.42
N THR A 145 18.96 -11.66 -12.16
CA THR A 145 20.34 -11.14 -12.16
C THR A 145 20.54 -10.15 -13.31
N TYR A 146 21.65 -9.40 -13.30
CA TYR A 146 21.95 -8.46 -14.39
C TYR A 146 22.14 -9.13 -15.75
N ASN A 147 22.61 -10.38 -15.78
CA ASN A 147 22.99 -11.07 -17.02
C ASN A 147 22.05 -12.21 -17.42
N ASN A 148 21.09 -12.56 -16.55
CA ASN A 148 20.18 -13.67 -16.78
C ASN A 148 18.99 -13.64 -15.82
N THR A 149 17.89 -14.26 -16.24
CA THR A 149 16.73 -14.52 -15.38
C THR A 149 16.48 -16.02 -15.30
N HIS A 150 16.43 -16.55 -14.08
CA HIS A 150 16.10 -17.94 -13.82
C HIS A 150 14.75 -18.01 -13.12
N ILE A 151 13.90 -18.93 -13.57
CA ILE A 151 12.55 -19.14 -13.03
C ILE A 151 12.45 -20.61 -12.62
N GLN A 152 12.04 -20.84 -11.39
CA GLN A 152 11.85 -22.18 -10.85
C GLN A 152 10.52 -22.23 -10.09
N LEU A 153 9.67 -23.18 -10.46
CA LEU A 153 8.43 -23.48 -9.75
C LEU A 153 8.70 -24.62 -8.78
N THR A 154 8.35 -24.43 -7.53
CA THR A 154 8.36 -25.44 -6.48
C THR A 154 6.96 -25.61 -5.90
N ASP A 155 6.70 -26.77 -5.31
CA ASP A 155 5.53 -26.94 -4.46
C ASP A 155 5.71 -26.20 -3.12
N SER A 156 4.68 -26.19 -2.27
CA SER A 156 4.72 -25.62 -0.92
C SER A 156 5.80 -26.29 -0.04
N GLU A 157 6.06 -27.58 -0.27
CA GLU A 157 7.10 -28.37 0.42
C GLU A 157 8.51 -28.17 -0.16
N GLY A 158 8.68 -27.36 -1.20
CA GLY A 158 9.98 -27.09 -1.82
C GLY A 158 10.43 -28.08 -2.89
N GLN A 159 9.59 -29.05 -3.26
CA GLN A 159 9.88 -29.96 -4.37
C GLN A 159 9.82 -29.23 -5.72
N SER A 160 10.85 -29.38 -6.56
CA SER A 160 10.95 -28.62 -7.83
C SER A 160 10.09 -29.25 -8.94
N LEU A 161 9.14 -28.48 -9.47
CA LEU A 161 8.24 -28.92 -10.54
C LEU A 161 8.75 -28.49 -11.92
N VAL A 162 9.09 -27.23 -12.10
CA VAL A 162 9.49 -26.68 -13.41
C VAL A 162 10.70 -25.78 -13.23
N ARG A 163 11.62 -25.80 -14.20
CA ARG A 163 12.76 -24.89 -14.23
C ARG A 163 12.98 -24.40 -15.65
N THR A 164 13.06 -23.08 -15.81
CA THR A 164 13.39 -22.42 -17.06
C THR A 164 14.32 -21.23 -16.79
N SER A 165 14.97 -20.74 -17.84
CA SER A 165 15.76 -19.51 -17.81
C SER A 165 15.86 -18.94 -19.21
N CYS A 166 16.31 -17.68 -19.34
CA CYS A 166 16.54 -17.11 -20.66
C CYS A 166 17.48 -17.97 -21.53
N GLY A 167 18.43 -18.66 -20.89
CA GLY A 167 19.36 -19.57 -21.60
C GLY A 167 18.70 -20.84 -22.12
N THR A 168 17.73 -21.42 -21.41
CA THR A 168 17.02 -22.64 -21.86
C THR A 168 16.06 -22.35 -23.00
N GLU A 169 15.55 -21.12 -23.08
CA GLU A 169 14.72 -20.64 -24.20
C GLU A 169 15.57 -20.21 -25.43
N GLY A 170 16.89 -20.47 -25.42
CA GLY A 170 17.76 -20.27 -26.57
C GLY A 170 18.45 -18.90 -26.67
N PHE A 171 18.21 -17.97 -25.74
CA PHE A 171 18.92 -16.69 -25.73
C PHE A 171 20.39 -16.89 -25.31
N LYS A 172 21.32 -16.30 -26.08
CA LYS A 172 22.77 -16.39 -25.84
C LYS A 172 23.35 -15.04 -25.44
N ASN A 173 24.41 -15.08 -24.62
CA ASN A 173 25.21 -13.92 -24.21
C ASN A 173 24.35 -12.75 -23.68
N ILE A 174 24.62 -11.52 -24.15
CA ILE A 174 23.92 -10.29 -23.75
C ILE A 174 22.40 -10.38 -23.96
N LYS A 175 21.92 -11.18 -24.93
CA LYS A 175 20.49 -11.28 -25.22
C LYS A 175 19.70 -11.89 -24.05
N LYS A 176 20.36 -12.61 -23.13
CA LYS A 176 19.76 -13.18 -21.91
C LYS A 176 19.36 -12.13 -20.85
N SER A 177 20.00 -10.96 -20.84
CA SER A 177 19.68 -9.89 -19.90
C SER A 177 18.50 -9.02 -20.36
N THR A 178 17.92 -9.31 -21.52
CA THR A 178 16.83 -8.49 -22.05
C THR A 178 15.50 -8.81 -21.36
N PRO A 179 14.61 -7.80 -21.21
CA PRO A 179 13.28 -8.01 -20.65
C PRO A 179 12.44 -8.99 -21.49
N ILE A 180 12.61 -8.98 -22.82
CA ILE A 180 11.93 -9.89 -23.75
C ILE A 180 12.30 -11.34 -23.44
N ALA A 181 13.60 -11.64 -23.26
CA ALA A 181 14.04 -12.99 -22.93
C ALA A 181 13.46 -13.50 -21.59
N ALA A 182 13.36 -12.61 -20.59
CA ALA A 182 12.76 -12.94 -19.31
C ALA A 182 11.24 -13.20 -19.42
N GLN A 183 10.54 -12.43 -20.26
CA GLN A 183 9.12 -12.64 -20.53
C GLN A 183 8.87 -13.97 -21.22
N THR A 184 9.64 -14.32 -22.26
CA THR A 184 9.55 -15.61 -22.94
C THR A 184 9.82 -16.77 -21.98
N ALA A 185 10.84 -16.66 -21.12
CA ALA A 185 11.12 -17.66 -20.10
C ALA A 185 9.96 -17.81 -19.09
N GLY A 186 9.28 -16.70 -18.75
CA GLY A 186 8.08 -16.70 -17.91
C GLY A 186 6.90 -17.42 -18.56
N ILE A 187 6.62 -17.15 -19.83
CA ILE A 187 5.54 -17.81 -20.59
C ILE A 187 5.80 -19.32 -20.69
N SER A 188 7.03 -19.72 -21.01
CA SER A 188 7.45 -21.14 -21.06
C SER A 188 7.34 -21.82 -19.70
N ALA A 189 7.72 -21.14 -18.61
CA ALA A 189 7.55 -21.66 -17.25
C ALA A 189 6.08 -21.89 -16.90
N ALA A 190 5.22 -20.91 -17.22
CA ALA A 190 3.80 -20.96 -16.96
C ALA A 190 3.08 -22.04 -17.80
N ALA A 191 3.44 -22.20 -19.07
CA ALA A 191 2.89 -23.27 -19.91
C ALA A 191 3.23 -24.67 -19.34
N LYS A 192 4.49 -24.88 -18.92
CA LYS A 192 4.93 -26.13 -18.27
C LYS A 192 4.27 -26.35 -16.92
N ALA A 193 4.00 -25.28 -16.17
CA ALA A 193 3.30 -25.33 -14.88
C ALA A 193 1.82 -25.70 -15.06
N THR A 194 1.16 -25.10 -16.05
CA THR A 194 -0.23 -25.38 -16.42
C THR A 194 -0.40 -26.83 -16.83
N GLY A 195 0.56 -27.39 -17.58
CA GLY A 195 0.59 -28.82 -17.91
C GLY A 195 0.72 -29.76 -16.70
N LYS A 196 1.13 -29.24 -15.53
CA LYS A 196 1.17 -29.96 -14.24
C LYS A 196 -0.03 -29.64 -13.34
N GLY A 197 -1.04 -28.93 -13.84
CA GLY A 197 -2.25 -28.60 -13.09
C GLY A 197 -2.09 -27.44 -12.09
N VAL A 198 -1.09 -26.59 -12.26
CA VAL A 198 -0.90 -25.39 -11.42
C VAL A 198 -1.59 -24.19 -12.06
N THR A 199 -2.47 -23.53 -11.29
CA THR A 199 -3.20 -22.32 -11.71
C THR A 199 -2.78 -21.10 -10.90
N PHE A 200 -2.85 -21.19 -9.57
CA PHE A 200 -2.50 -20.12 -8.64
C PHE A 200 -1.08 -20.28 -8.09
N VAL A 201 -0.30 -19.19 -8.06
CA VAL A 201 1.09 -19.20 -7.60
C VAL A 201 1.43 -18.02 -6.70
N ARG A 202 2.37 -18.25 -5.77
CA ARG A 202 3.05 -17.20 -4.99
C ARG A 202 4.39 -16.91 -5.64
N VAL A 203 4.68 -15.66 -5.97
CA VAL A 203 5.93 -15.29 -6.63
C VAL A 203 6.93 -14.77 -5.59
N VAL A 204 8.13 -15.35 -5.58
CA VAL A 204 9.25 -14.87 -4.78
C VAL A 204 10.36 -14.39 -5.71
N VAL A 205 10.64 -13.09 -5.67
CA VAL A 205 11.64 -12.46 -6.53
C VAL A 205 12.93 -12.24 -5.77
N LYS A 206 14.07 -12.48 -6.41
CA LYS A 206 15.41 -12.26 -5.88
C LYS A 206 16.26 -11.51 -6.90
N GLY A 207 16.68 -10.30 -6.54
CA GLY A 207 17.56 -9.44 -7.34
C GLY A 207 16.82 -8.32 -8.06
N ILE A 208 17.58 -7.33 -8.53
CA ILE A 208 17.11 -6.11 -9.19
C ILE A 208 17.52 -6.12 -10.68
N GLY A 209 17.55 -7.31 -11.29
CA GLY A 209 17.87 -7.47 -12.70
C GLY A 209 16.76 -6.97 -13.62
N PRO A 210 17.09 -6.68 -14.89
CA PRO A 210 16.14 -6.18 -15.90
C PRO A 210 14.94 -7.12 -16.17
N GLY A 211 15.11 -8.42 -15.95
CA GLY A 211 14.05 -9.41 -16.13
C GLY A 211 13.05 -9.52 -14.98
N ARG A 212 13.19 -8.72 -13.91
CA ARG A 212 12.36 -8.80 -12.68
C ARG A 212 10.87 -8.69 -12.97
N GLN A 213 10.43 -7.58 -13.55
CA GLN A 213 9.00 -7.35 -13.83
C GLN A 213 8.53 -8.14 -15.05
N SER A 214 9.38 -8.29 -16.05
CA SER A 214 9.04 -8.96 -17.31
C SER A 214 8.76 -10.45 -17.12
N ALA A 215 9.50 -11.12 -16.23
CA ALA A 215 9.22 -12.51 -15.88
C ALA A 215 7.86 -12.67 -15.20
N ILE A 216 7.50 -11.77 -14.28
CA ILE A 216 6.20 -11.78 -13.59
C ILE A 216 5.06 -11.60 -14.60
N LYS A 217 5.18 -10.63 -15.50
CA LYS A 217 4.22 -10.43 -16.59
C LYS A 217 4.14 -11.65 -17.52
N GLY A 218 5.27 -12.27 -17.83
CA GLY A 218 5.33 -13.50 -18.63
C GLY A 218 4.60 -14.68 -17.99
N LEU A 219 4.68 -14.83 -16.66
CA LEU A 219 3.93 -15.86 -15.94
C LEU A 219 2.41 -15.66 -16.07
N ALA A 220 1.95 -14.42 -15.89
CA ALA A 220 0.54 -14.07 -16.06
C ALA A 220 0.05 -14.31 -17.49
N MET A 221 0.84 -13.93 -18.50
CA MET A 221 0.52 -14.18 -19.91
C MET A 221 0.49 -15.66 -20.28
N GLY A 222 1.24 -16.51 -19.56
CA GLY A 222 1.26 -17.95 -19.78
C GLY A 222 0.16 -18.72 -19.04
N GLY A 223 -0.80 -18.02 -18.41
CA GLY A 223 -1.98 -18.63 -17.79
C GLY A 223 -1.89 -18.90 -16.29
N LEU A 224 -0.83 -18.46 -15.61
CA LEU A 224 -0.74 -18.54 -14.16
C LEU A 224 -1.30 -17.29 -13.49
N GLU A 225 -2.12 -17.47 -12.46
CA GLU A 225 -2.63 -16.38 -11.63
C GLU A 225 -1.69 -16.12 -10.45
N VAL A 226 -1.11 -14.92 -10.41
CA VAL A 226 -0.19 -14.50 -9.36
C VAL A 226 -0.97 -13.95 -8.17
N VAL A 227 -0.93 -14.66 -7.04
CA VAL A 227 -1.65 -14.30 -5.80
C VAL A 227 -0.86 -13.29 -4.96
N SER A 228 0.44 -13.51 -4.82
CA SER A 228 1.31 -12.64 -4.02
C SER A 228 2.67 -12.45 -4.69
N ILE A 229 3.30 -11.31 -4.40
CA ILE A 229 4.65 -11.00 -4.83
C ILE A 229 5.47 -10.67 -3.58
N THR A 230 6.48 -11.49 -3.31
CA THR A 230 7.41 -11.31 -2.19
C THR A 230 8.80 -11.01 -2.75
N ASP A 231 9.47 -9.99 -2.23
CA ASP A 231 10.86 -9.71 -2.56
C ASP A 231 11.78 -10.32 -1.50
N ASN A 232 12.65 -11.24 -1.92
CA ASN A 232 13.71 -11.86 -1.12
C ASN A 232 15.10 -11.51 -1.70
N THR A 233 15.25 -10.28 -2.17
CA THR A 233 16.55 -9.72 -2.56
C THR A 233 17.45 -9.60 -1.32
N PRO A 234 18.67 -10.18 -1.34
CA PRO A 234 19.54 -10.16 -0.16
C PRO A 234 20.04 -8.75 0.14
N VAL A 235 19.75 -8.25 1.34
CA VAL A 235 20.25 -6.98 1.87
C VAL A 235 21.27 -7.30 2.97
N PRO A 236 22.59 -7.14 2.73
CA PRO A 236 23.59 -7.47 3.73
C PRO A 236 23.67 -6.39 4.81
N HIS A 237 23.54 -6.77 6.08
CA HIS A 237 23.80 -5.90 7.23
C HIS A 237 25.30 -5.87 7.56
N ASN A 238 26.08 -5.19 6.71
CA ASN A 238 27.55 -5.12 6.82
C ASN A 238 28.26 -6.49 6.83
N GLY A 239 27.75 -7.46 6.06
CA GLY A 239 28.33 -8.79 5.89
C GLY A 239 29.56 -8.80 4.96
N CYS A 240 29.64 -9.77 4.04
CA CYS A 240 30.77 -9.91 3.13
C CYS A 240 31.01 -8.63 2.30
N ARG A 241 32.28 -8.19 2.25
CA ARG A 241 32.70 -7.02 1.46
C ARG A 241 32.40 -7.22 -0.03
N PRO A 242 31.65 -6.32 -0.69
CA PRO A 242 31.46 -6.36 -2.14
C PRO A 242 32.78 -6.22 -2.91
N ARG A 243 32.82 -6.75 -4.14
CA ARG A 243 33.97 -6.57 -5.04
C ARG A 243 34.25 -5.07 -5.24
N LYS A 244 35.54 -4.71 -5.33
CA LYS A 244 36.00 -3.34 -5.63
C LYS A 244 35.26 -2.78 -6.85
N ALA A 245 34.81 -1.52 -6.74
CA ALA A 245 34.21 -0.78 -7.84
C ALA A 245 35.13 -0.79 -9.07
N ARG A 246 34.56 -1.07 -10.24
CA ARG A 246 35.30 -1.06 -11.50
C ARG A 246 35.46 0.39 -11.96
N ARG A 247 36.63 0.70 -12.53
CA ARG A 247 36.83 1.91 -13.32
C ARG A 247 36.50 1.48 -14.75
N MET A 248 35.37 1.95 -15.28
CA MET A 248 34.98 1.72 -16.68
C MET A 248 35.40 2.93 -17.51
#